data_AF-A0A955MNH5-F1
#
_entry.id   AF-A0A955MNH5-F1
#
_cell.length_a   1.000
_cell.length_b   1.000
_cell.length_c   1.000
_cell.angle_alpha   90.00
_cell.angle_beta   90.00
_cell.angle_gamma   90.00
#
_symmetry.space_group_name_H-M   'P 1'
#
loop_
_entity.id
_entity.type
_entity.pdbx_description
1 polymer ?
#
loop_
_entity_poly.entity_id
_entity_poly.type
_entity_poly.pdbx_seq_one_letter_code
_entity_poly.pdbx_strand_id
1 'polypeptide(L)'
;REAWKYGERAYRYCQHDVGHALAALVFSARILGWTVIHLENLSDESIDRILGTDREDGSHHMERESPDLLAVVVPGDPTAELPLSLPEEPIRQIGGGEWFGQANRLSEEHDDWSIIEEVHSASMKPTTSNARVSPPFEPPENKELTTGKGAHEIVAQRRSAVAMDGRSTLESERFFEMMSRVLPRKGNPVWESISWIPSIHLGLFVHHRLQGLVPGLYALVRRPETSETLKASMRSEFLWTRPEGCPEDLPLYHLMEGDCQRIAGQVSCGQAIAAEGVFSLGMIAEFQESIEQLGPWHYRRLFWETGMIGQILYLEAEAAGIRSTGIGCFFDDPVHQIFGFNDKRFQSLYHFTVGGPIEDARLQTQPPYSEERMKVD
;
A
#
# COMPACT_ATOMS: atom_id res chain seq x y z
N ARG A 1 9.54 -16.21 -5.07
CA ARG A 1 10.49 -15.16 -5.57
C ARG A 1 11.05 -14.30 -4.43
N GLU A 2 10.24 -13.84 -3.48
CA GLU A 2 10.71 -13.02 -2.34
C GLU A 2 11.43 -13.84 -1.23
N ALA A 3 11.06 -15.12 -1.06
CA ALA A 3 11.57 -16.00 0.00
C ALA A 3 13.10 -16.10 0.06
N TRP A 4 13.79 -16.06 -1.09
CA TRP A 4 15.26 -16.18 -1.12
C TRP A 4 15.97 -15.05 -0.35
N LYS A 5 15.34 -13.87 -0.25
CA LYS A 5 15.92 -12.69 0.41
C LYS A 5 15.34 -12.49 1.81
N TYR A 6 14.04 -12.73 1.97
CA TYR A 6 13.33 -12.37 3.20
C TYR A 6 12.95 -13.56 4.08
N GLY A 7 13.20 -14.79 3.63
CA GLY A 7 12.81 -16.03 4.30
C GLY A 7 11.33 -16.01 4.69
N GLU A 8 11.04 -16.37 5.94
CA GLU A 8 9.69 -16.37 6.53
C GLU A 8 8.90 -15.06 6.35
N ARG A 9 9.60 -13.91 6.27
CA ARG A 9 8.94 -12.60 6.15
C ARG A 9 8.43 -12.32 4.74
N ALA A 10 8.88 -13.09 3.75
CA ALA A 10 8.56 -12.87 2.35
C ALA A 10 7.07 -12.80 2.05
N TYR A 11 6.24 -13.52 2.82
CA TYR A 11 4.80 -13.45 2.66
C TYR A 11 4.30 -12.01 2.81
N ARG A 12 4.71 -11.29 3.86
CA ARG A 12 4.34 -9.87 4.07
C ARG A 12 4.75 -8.98 2.89
N TYR A 13 5.98 -9.15 2.39
CA TYR A 13 6.51 -8.40 1.25
C TYR A 13 5.66 -8.61 -0.01
N CYS A 14 5.35 -9.87 -0.36
CA CYS A 14 4.48 -10.17 -1.50
C CYS A 14 3.13 -9.45 -1.37
N GLN A 15 2.54 -9.41 -0.18
CA GLN A 15 1.23 -8.78 0.03
C GLN A 15 1.30 -7.25 -0.06
N HIS A 16 2.37 -6.59 0.41
CA HIS A 16 2.58 -5.17 0.14
C HIS A 16 2.69 -4.90 -1.37
N ASP A 17 3.44 -5.73 -2.08
CA ASP A 17 3.68 -5.58 -3.52
C ASP A 17 2.40 -5.73 -4.34
N VAL A 18 1.49 -6.63 -3.94
CA VAL A 18 0.16 -6.73 -4.55
C VAL A 18 -0.63 -5.43 -4.39
N GLY A 19 -0.59 -4.82 -3.21
CA GLY A 19 -1.21 -3.51 -2.96
C GLY A 19 -0.63 -2.40 -3.83
N HIS A 20 0.70 -2.35 -3.94
CA HIS A 20 1.40 -1.43 -4.84
C HIS A 20 1.00 -1.64 -6.30
N ALA A 21 0.97 -2.90 -6.75
CA ALA A 21 0.64 -3.28 -8.12
C ALA A 21 -0.82 -2.95 -8.47
N LEU A 22 -1.77 -3.23 -7.57
CA LEU A 22 -3.17 -2.89 -7.77
C LEU A 22 -3.37 -1.38 -7.92
N ALA A 23 -2.80 -0.58 -7.02
CA ALA A 23 -2.89 0.87 -7.12
C ALA A 23 -2.21 1.40 -8.40
N ALA A 24 -1.07 0.83 -8.79
CA ALA A 24 -0.39 1.21 -10.04
C ALA A 24 -1.24 0.88 -11.28
N LEU A 25 -1.87 -0.30 -11.32
CA LEU A 25 -2.81 -0.70 -12.38
C LEU A 25 -3.99 0.27 -12.46
N VAL A 26 -4.56 0.64 -11.30
CA VAL A 26 -5.68 1.58 -11.21
C VAL A 26 -5.29 2.97 -11.73
N PHE A 27 -4.13 3.50 -11.33
CA PHE A 27 -3.64 4.77 -11.87
C PHE A 27 -3.42 4.71 -13.38
N SER A 28 -2.78 3.64 -13.87
CA SER A 28 -2.55 3.44 -15.30
C SER A 28 -3.85 3.37 -16.09
N ALA A 29 -4.83 2.59 -15.61
CA ALA A 29 -6.14 2.50 -16.23
C ALA A 29 -6.84 3.86 -16.25
N ARG A 30 -6.82 4.59 -15.12
CA ARG A 30 -7.51 5.89 -15.05
C ARG A 30 -6.91 6.94 -15.98
N ILE A 31 -5.58 6.95 -16.16
CA ILE A 31 -4.89 7.81 -17.13
C ILE A 31 -5.39 7.54 -18.56
N LEU A 32 -5.74 6.29 -18.87
CA LEU A 32 -6.30 5.88 -20.16
C LEU A 32 -7.83 6.01 -20.24
N GLY A 33 -8.48 6.56 -19.21
CA GLY A 33 -9.94 6.67 -19.12
C GLY A 33 -10.63 5.33 -18.88
N TRP A 34 -9.94 4.34 -18.31
CA TRP A 34 -10.44 3.00 -18.00
C TRP A 34 -10.65 2.83 -16.49
N THR A 35 -11.43 1.82 -16.13
CA THR A 35 -11.77 1.47 -14.75
C THR A 35 -11.30 0.05 -14.44
N VAL A 36 -10.71 -0.14 -13.26
CA VAL A 36 -10.31 -1.45 -12.74
C VAL A 36 -11.32 -1.90 -11.70
N ILE A 37 -11.75 -3.15 -11.79
CA ILE A 37 -12.71 -3.76 -10.88
C ILE A 37 -12.09 -5.02 -10.31
N HIS A 38 -11.75 -4.98 -9.03
CA HIS A 38 -11.31 -6.16 -8.31
C HIS A 38 -12.51 -7.11 -8.08
N LEU A 39 -12.38 -8.36 -8.51
CA LEU A 39 -13.41 -9.40 -8.32
C LEU A 39 -13.31 -10.01 -6.91
N GLU A 40 -13.53 -9.19 -5.89
CA GLU A 40 -13.35 -9.55 -4.49
C GLU A 40 -14.11 -10.82 -4.07
N ASN A 41 -15.26 -11.12 -4.69
CA ASN A 41 -16.14 -12.19 -4.22
C ASN A 41 -15.70 -13.59 -4.65
N LEU A 42 -14.68 -13.72 -5.49
CA LEU A 42 -14.05 -15.00 -5.81
C LEU A 42 -13.32 -15.58 -4.59
N SER A 43 -13.30 -16.91 -4.51
CA SER A 43 -12.37 -17.64 -3.65
C SER A 43 -10.99 -17.72 -4.30
N ASP A 44 -9.95 -17.92 -3.50
CA ASP A 44 -8.61 -18.21 -4.04
C ASP A 44 -8.64 -19.47 -4.92
N GLU A 45 -9.33 -20.53 -4.49
CA GLU A 45 -9.51 -21.75 -5.30
C GLU A 45 -10.16 -21.48 -6.67
N SER A 46 -11.07 -20.52 -6.75
CA SER A 46 -11.68 -20.13 -8.03
C SER A 46 -10.67 -19.41 -8.92
N ILE A 47 -9.85 -18.54 -8.33
CA ILE A 47 -8.81 -17.81 -9.06
C ILE A 47 -7.72 -18.79 -9.53
N ASP A 48 -7.30 -19.70 -8.65
CA ASP A 48 -6.35 -20.76 -8.97
C ASP A 48 -6.82 -21.57 -10.18
N ARG A 49 -8.08 -22.01 -10.16
CA ARG A 49 -8.68 -22.79 -11.25
C ARG A 49 -8.77 -22.02 -12.56
N ILE A 50 -9.04 -20.71 -12.50
CA ILE A 50 -9.06 -19.85 -13.69
C ILE A 50 -7.66 -19.72 -14.30
N LEU A 51 -6.62 -19.69 -13.47
CA LEU A 51 -5.23 -19.46 -13.87
C LEU A 51 -4.40 -20.74 -13.99
N GLY A 52 -4.96 -21.89 -13.63
CA GLY A 52 -4.31 -23.20 -13.72
C GLY A 52 -3.20 -23.41 -12.70
N THR A 53 -3.17 -22.63 -11.62
CA THR A 53 -2.14 -22.71 -10.57
C THR A 53 -2.42 -23.79 -9.52
N ASP A 54 -3.63 -24.38 -9.53
CA ASP A 54 -4.00 -25.56 -8.73
C ASP A 54 -3.52 -26.89 -9.33
N ARG A 55 -2.87 -26.86 -10.49
CA ARG A 55 -2.37 -28.06 -11.17
C ARG A 55 -1.17 -28.67 -10.45
N GLU A 56 -1.21 -29.99 -10.21
CA GLU A 56 -0.09 -30.74 -9.62
C GLU A 56 1.20 -30.67 -10.45
N ASP A 57 1.07 -30.59 -11.78
CA ASP A 57 2.19 -30.48 -12.73
C ASP A 57 2.49 -29.03 -13.13
N GLY A 58 1.80 -28.06 -12.52
CA GLY A 58 1.85 -26.65 -12.92
C GLY A 58 3.12 -25.91 -12.48
N SER A 59 3.81 -26.38 -11.45
CA SER A 59 5.03 -25.76 -10.94
C SER A 59 5.94 -26.77 -10.24
N HIS A 60 7.19 -26.39 -9.97
CA HIS A 60 8.04 -27.17 -9.07
C HIS A 60 7.42 -27.16 -7.66
N HIS A 61 7.41 -28.30 -6.96
CA HIS A 61 6.74 -28.44 -5.65
C HIS A 61 7.20 -27.45 -4.56
N MET A 62 8.41 -26.87 -4.67
CA MET A 62 8.94 -25.82 -3.78
C MET A 62 8.86 -24.41 -4.37
N GLU A 63 8.23 -24.25 -5.53
CA GLU A 63 8.05 -22.97 -6.24
C GLU A 63 6.60 -22.76 -6.62
N ARG A 64 5.68 -23.23 -5.76
CA ARG A 64 4.24 -23.07 -5.98
C ARG A 64 3.91 -21.59 -6.15
N GLU A 65 3.14 -21.30 -7.19
CA GLU A 65 2.59 -19.98 -7.45
C GLU A 65 1.15 -19.95 -6.97
N SER A 66 0.79 -18.89 -6.24
CA SER A 66 -0.58 -18.64 -5.79
C SER A 66 -1.00 -17.26 -6.26
N PRO A 67 -2.04 -17.13 -7.10
CA PRO A 67 -2.56 -15.84 -7.51
C PRO A 67 -3.27 -15.16 -6.35
N ASP A 68 -2.96 -13.89 -6.13
CA ASP A 68 -3.54 -13.13 -5.03
C ASP A 68 -4.90 -12.49 -5.37
N LEU A 69 -5.09 -12.04 -6.61
CA LEU A 69 -6.33 -11.39 -7.06
C LEU A 69 -6.63 -11.60 -8.54
N LEU A 70 -7.90 -11.40 -8.90
CA LEU A 70 -8.36 -11.26 -10.28
C LEU A 70 -9.10 -9.92 -10.43
N ALA A 71 -8.73 -9.14 -11.43
CA ALA A 71 -9.37 -7.85 -11.72
C ALA A 71 -9.78 -7.75 -13.19
N VAL A 72 -10.89 -7.06 -13.45
CA VAL A 72 -11.36 -6.73 -14.79
C VAL A 72 -11.02 -5.29 -15.08
N VAL A 73 -10.52 -5.02 -16.28
CA VAL A 73 -10.26 -3.67 -16.76
C VAL A 73 -11.25 -3.35 -17.87
N VAL A 74 -12.05 -2.30 -17.70
CA VAL A 74 -13.09 -1.88 -18.64
C VAL A 74 -12.85 -0.45 -19.13
N PRO A 75 -13.14 -0.15 -20.40
CA PRO A 75 -13.06 1.22 -20.90
C PRO A 75 -14.18 2.09 -20.31
N GLY A 76 -13.84 3.33 -19.95
CA GLY A 76 -14.77 4.29 -19.35
C GLY A 76 -15.18 3.97 -17.92
N ASP A 77 -16.12 4.75 -17.43
CA ASP A 77 -16.81 4.49 -16.16
C ASP A 77 -18.06 3.66 -16.49
N PRO A 78 -18.20 2.43 -15.95
CA PRO A 78 -19.31 1.56 -16.29
C PRO A 78 -20.65 2.19 -15.89
N THR A 79 -21.62 2.18 -16.80
CA THR A 79 -22.96 2.78 -16.57
C THR A 79 -23.84 1.94 -15.65
N ALA A 80 -23.50 0.67 -15.46
CA ALA A 80 -24.16 -0.26 -14.54
C ALA A 80 -23.12 -0.85 -13.58
N GLU A 81 -23.57 -1.17 -12.37
CA GLU A 81 -22.71 -1.86 -11.41
C GLU A 81 -22.32 -3.25 -11.93
N LEU A 82 -21.02 -3.44 -12.14
CA LEU A 82 -20.49 -4.74 -12.55
C LEU A 82 -20.33 -5.66 -11.32
N PRO A 83 -20.62 -6.97 -11.47
CA PRO A 83 -20.49 -7.92 -10.39
C PRO A 83 -19.04 -8.05 -9.91
N LEU A 84 -18.85 -8.34 -8.63
CA LEU A 84 -17.54 -8.58 -8.00
C LEU A 84 -17.11 -10.05 -8.08
N SER A 85 -17.77 -10.86 -8.90
CA SER A 85 -17.47 -12.29 -9.08
C SER A 85 -17.77 -12.71 -10.51
N LEU A 86 -17.28 -13.89 -10.88
CA LEU A 86 -17.70 -14.60 -12.08
C LEU A 86 -18.72 -15.68 -11.71
N PRO A 87 -19.64 -16.05 -12.64
CA PRO A 87 -20.51 -17.21 -12.45
C PRO A 87 -19.70 -18.52 -12.42
N GLU A 88 -20.19 -19.52 -11.70
CA GLU A 88 -19.47 -20.78 -11.48
C GLU A 88 -19.23 -21.58 -12.78
N GLU A 89 -20.19 -21.58 -13.70
CA GLU A 89 -20.11 -22.36 -14.93
C GLU A 89 -18.92 -21.92 -15.83
N PRO A 90 -18.72 -20.62 -16.14
CA PRO A 90 -17.50 -20.13 -16.79
C PRO A 90 -16.20 -20.52 -16.06
N ILE A 91 -16.17 -20.45 -14.72
CA ILE A 91 -14.97 -20.82 -13.95
C ILE A 91 -14.63 -22.31 -14.17
N ARG A 92 -15.64 -23.18 -14.13
CA ARG A 92 -15.49 -24.61 -14.39
C ARG A 92 -15.04 -24.90 -15.83
N GLN A 93 -15.60 -24.19 -16.81
CA GLN A 93 -15.23 -24.36 -18.22
C GLN A 93 -13.79 -23.94 -18.49
N ILE A 94 -13.34 -22.81 -17.92
CA ILE A 94 -11.95 -22.34 -18.04
C ILE A 94 -11.00 -23.33 -17.37
N GLY A 95 -11.31 -23.75 -16.13
CA GLY A 95 -10.48 -24.70 -15.39
C GLY A 95 -10.39 -26.08 -16.03
N GLY A 96 -11.42 -26.50 -16.77
CA GLY A 96 -11.42 -27.74 -17.56
C GLY A 96 -10.72 -27.63 -18.91
N GLY A 97 -10.15 -26.47 -19.24
CA GLY A 97 -9.41 -26.24 -20.48
C GLY A 97 -8.09 -27.03 -20.54
N GLU A 98 -7.59 -27.24 -21.76
CA GLU A 98 -6.27 -27.78 -22.00
C GLU A 98 -5.22 -26.67 -21.84
N TRP A 99 -4.24 -26.87 -20.96
CA TRP A 99 -3.15 -25.92 -20.78
C TRP A 99 -1.90 -26.35 -21.54
N PHE A 100 -1.14 -25.35 -22.01
CA PHE A 100 0.07 -25.54 -22.78
C PHE A 100 1.25 -24.81 -22.12
N GLY A 101 2.43 -25.42 -22.21
CA GLY A 101 3.66 -24.91 -21.62
C GLY A 101 4.03 -25.60 -20.31
N GLN A 102 5.21 -25.28 -19.80
CA GLN A 102 5.72 -25.73 -18.50
C GLN A 102 6.22 -24.50 -17.75
N ALA A 103 5.92 -24.40 -16.46
CA ALA A 103 6.46 -23.32 -15.64
C ALA A 103 7.99 -23.38 -15.59
N ASN A 104 8.62 -22.21 -15.65
CA ASN A 104 10.06 -22.11 -15.48
C ASN A 104 10.42 -22.44 -14.04
N ARG A 105 11.50 -23.22 -13.86
CA ARG A 105 12.13 -23.40 -12.55
C ARG A 105 12.94 -22.16 -12.20
N LEU A 106 12.69 -21.56 -11.03
CA LEU A 106 13.34 -20.33 -10.57
C LEU A 106 14.75 -20.60 -10.02
N SER A 107 14.95 -21.73 -9.33
CA SER A 107 16.23 -22.07 -8.68
C SER A 107 16.50 -23.58 -8.69
N GLU A 108 17.78 -23.95 -8.75
CA GLU A 108 18.23 -25.34 -8.56
C GLU A 108 18.19 -25.79 -7.09
N GLU A 109 18.29 -24.84 -6.17
CA GLU A 109 18.30 -25.06 -4.72
C GLU A 109 17.15 -24.31 -4.05
N HIS A 110 16.64 -24.87 -2.96
CA HIS A 110 15.48 -24.35 -2.23
C HIS A 110 15.69 -24.47 -0.73
N ASP A 111 15.40 -23.39 -0.01
CA ASP A 111 15.23 -23.40 1.43
C ASP A 111 13.75 -23.60 1.77
N ASP A 112 13.46 -24.45 2.76
CA ASP A 112 12.10 -24.68 3.23
C ASP A 112 11.70 -23.63 4.28
N TRP A 113 10.74 -22.79 3.90
CA TRP A 113 10.12 -21.78 4.75
C TRP A 113 8.65 -22.14 5.01
N SER A 114 8.39 -23.32 5.56
CA SER A 114 7.05 -23.88 5.85
C SER A 114 6.01 -22.88 6.40
N ILE A 115 6.39 -21.92 7.23
CA ILE A 115 5.50 -20.88 7.76
C ILE A 115 4.82 -20.03 6.67
N ILE A 116 5.45 -19.88 5.50
CA ILE A 116 4.84 -19.20 4.33
C ILE A 116 3.59 -19.98 3.89
N GLU A 117 3.68 -21.30 3.82
CA GLU A 117 2.54 -22.13 3.41
C GLU A 117 1.50 -22.30 4.50
N GLU A 118 1.92 -22.31 5.77
CA GLU A 118 0.99 -22.26 6.89
C GLU A 118 0.16 -20.98 6.87
N VAL A 119 0.81 -19.81 6.69
CA VAL A 119 0.10 -18.53 6.67
C VAL A 119 -0.72 -18.36 5.40
N HIS A 120 -0.24 -18.83 4.24
CA HIS A 120 -1.00 -18.84 2.99
C HIS A 120 -2.27 -19.68 3.14
N SER A 121 -2.14 -20.92 3.60
CA SER A 121 -3.28 -21.83 3.85
C SER A 121 -4.27 -21.24 4.85
N ALA A 122 -3.77 -20.65 5.94
CA ALA A 122 -4.61 -20.04 6.97
C ALA A 122 -5.34 -18.80 6.46
N SER A 123 -4.81 -18.09 5.47
CA SER A 123 -5.38 -16.85 4.92
C SER A 123 -6.00 -17.03 3.52
N MET A 124 -6.28 -18.28 3.14
CA MET A 124 -7.04 -18.56 1.91
C MET A 124 -8.43 -17.96 2.00
N LYS A 125 -8.80 -17.23 0.96
CA LYS A 125 -10.08 -16.54 0.89
C LYS A 125 -11.17 -17.46 0.36
N PRO A 126 -12.30 -17.63 1.07
CA PRO A 126 -13.46 -18.34 0.55
C PRO A 126 -14.27 -17.45 -0.41
N THR A 127 -15.24 -18.05 -1.10
CA THR A 127 -16.23 -17.29 -1.88
C THR A 127 -17.04 -16.43 -0.93
N THR A 128 -17.21 -15.16 -1.27
CA THR A 128 -17.98 -14.20 -0.47
C THR A 128 -19.09 -13.56 -1.28
N SER A 129 -20.00 -12.87 -0.63
CA SER A 129 -21.09 -12.12 -1.27
C SER A 129 -21.10 -10.67 -0.76
N ASN A 130 -19.92 -10.06 -0.68
CA ASN A 130 -19.75 -8.70 -0.19
C ASN A 130 -20.33 -7.71 -1.19
N ALA A 131 -21.04 -6.71 -0.68
CA ALA A 131 -21.45 -5.55 -1.46
C ALA A 131 -20.26 -4.59 -1.60
N ARG A 132 -20.32 -3.70 -2.61
CA ARG A 132 -19.40 -2.58 -2.70
C ARG A 132 -19.59 -1.67 -1.48
N VAL A 133 -18.49 -1.16 -0.94
CA VAL A 133 -18.53 -0.20 0.17
C VAL A 133 -18.00 1.14 -0.33
N SER A 134 -18.71 2.21 0.05
CA SER A 134 -18.29 3.57 -0.27
C SER A 134 -17.18 4.01 0.68
N PRO A 135 -16.13 4.69 0.19
CA PRO A 135 -15.13 5.28 1.06
C PRO A 135 -15.75 6.30 2.05
N PRO A 136 -15.24 6.40 3.30
CA PRO A 136 -15.88 7.17 4.37
C PRO A 136 -15.70 8.69 4.23
N PHE A 137 -14.74 9.17 3.43
CA PHE A 137 -14.51 10.60 3.25
C PHE A 137 -15.11 11.13 1.95
N GLU A 138 -15.61 12.36 2.00
CA GLU A 138 -16.04 13.09 0.81
C GLU A 138 -14.84 13.50 -0.07
N PRO A 139 -15.06 13.76 -1.37
CA PRO A 139 -14.02 14.32 -2.24
C PRO A 139 -13.48 15.63 -1.64
N PRO A 140 -12.18 15.95 -1.80
CA PRO A 140 -11.65 17.21 -1.32
C PRO A 140 -12.32 18.37 -2.06
N GLU A 141 -12.50 19.51 -1.39
CA GLU A 141 -12.90 20.74 -2.08
C GLU A 141 -11.86 21.06 -3.16
N ASN A 142 -12.35 21.14 -4.40
CA ASN A 142 -11.59 21.16 -5.64
C ASN A 142 -10.30 22.01 -5.53
N LYS A 143 -9.12 21.37 -5.52
CA LYS A 143 -7.84 22.06 -5.68
C LYS A 143 -7.38 21.88 -7.11
N GLU A 144 -7.10 22.99 -7.78
CA GLU A 144 -6.41 23.02 -9.07
C GLU A 144 -5.17 22.11 -9.03
N LEU A 145 -4.79 21.56 -10.19
CA LEU A 145 -3.56 20.77 -10.32
C LEU A 145 -2.39 21.60 -9.77
N THR A 146 -1.84 21.17 -8.64
CA THR A 146 -0.72 21.87 -7.99
C THR A 146 0.61 21.66 -8.72
N THR A 147 0.62 20.84 -9.77
CA THR A 147 1.80 20.53 -10.58
C THR A 147 1.55 20.79 -12.05
N GLY A 148 2.55 21.36 -12.74
CA GLY A 148 2.54 21.47 -14.21
C GLY A 148 2.86 20.15 -14.95
N LYS A 149 3.16 19.07 -14.23
CA LYS A 149 3.46 17.74 -14.80
C LYS A 149 2.19 16.92 -15.00
N GLY A 150 2.13 16.19 -16.11
CA GLY A 150 1.06 15.23 -16.36
C GLY A 150 1.24 13.95 -15.55
N ALA A 151 0.15 13.25 -15.24
CA ALA A 151 0.18 12.00 -14.48
C ALA A 151 1.09 10.92 -15.12
N HIS A 152 1.12 10.85 -16.46
CA HIS A 152 2.00 9.91 -17.19
C HIS A 152 3.50 10.17 -16.89
N GLU A 153 3.89 11.45 -16.79
CA GLU A 153 5.26 11.85 -16.52
C GLU A 153 5.65 11.47 -15.10
N ILE A 154 4.74 11.71 -14.13
CA ILE A 154 4.92 11.33 -12.72
C ILE A 154 5.09 9.81 -12.58
N VAL A 155 4.27 9.02 -13.26
CA VAL A 155 4.37 7.55 -13.22
C VAL A 155 5.68 7.06 -13.86
N ALA A 156 6.07 7.63 -15.01
CA ALA A 156 7.29 7.22 -15.72
C ALA A 156 8.58 7.60 -14.96
N GLN A 157 8.59 8.79 -14.33
CA GLN A 157 9.75 9.27 -13.57
C GLN A 157 9.92 8.54 -12.23
N ARG A 158 8.85 7.99 -11.66
CA ARG A 158 8.83 7.47 -10.29
C ARG A 158 10.00 6.52 -10.03
N ARG A 159 10.80 6.79 -9.00
CA ARG A 159 11.85 5.90 -8.49
C ARG A 159 11.83 5.86 -6.95
N SER A 160 12.28 4.74 -6.40
CA SER A 160 12.43 4.61 -4.95
C SER A 160 13.73 5.27 -4.53
N ALA A 161 13.67 6.13 -3.52
CA ALA A 161 14.88 6.71 -2.94
C ALA A 161 15.73 5.60 -2.30
N VAL A 162 17.04 5.61 -2.59
CA VAL A 162 18.02 4.69 -1.96
C VAL A 162 18.68 5.31 -0.73
N ALA A 163 18.67 6.64 -0.65
CA ALA A 163 19.10 7.44 0.49
C ALA A 163 18.44 8.83 0.41
N MET A 164 18.35 9.53 1.55
CA MET A 164 17.88 10.91 1.63
C MET A 164 19.05 11.86 1.90
N ASP A 165 18.97 13.10 1.42
CA ASP A 165 20.05 14.08 1.53
C ASP A 165 20.18 14.75 2.92
N GLY A 166 19.20 14.55 3.80
CA GLY A 166 19.16 15.15 5.13
C GLY A 166 19.01 16.67 5.14
N ARG A 167 18.68 17.32 4.02
CA ARG A 167 18.70 18.79 3.86
C ARG A 167 17.52 19.35 3.10
N SER A 168 16.98 18.62 2.14
CA SER A 168 15.80 19.04 1.39
C SER A 168 14.62 19.27 2.32
N THR A 169 13.85 20.32 2.02
CA THR A 169 12.68 20.73 2.80
C THR A 169 11.40 20.49 2.03
N LEU A 170 10.28 20.48 2.74
CA LEU A 170 8.93 20.42 2.17
C LEU A 170 8.01 21.32 2.99
N GLU A 171 7.21 22.15 2.33
CA GLU A 171 6.23 23.02 2.98
C GLU A 171 5.02 22.21 3.49
N SER A 172 4.46 22.63 4.63
CA SER A 172 3.35 21.94 5.30
C SER A 172 2.12 21.76 4.41
N GLU A 173 1.84 22.73 3.53
CA GLU A 173 0.72 22.71 2.60
C GLU A 173 0.82 21.52 1.65
N ARG A 174 2.03 21.25 1.16
CA ARG A 174 2.29 20.12 0.27
C ARG A 174 2.18 18.81 1.04
N PHE A 175 2.64 18.77 2.28
CA PHE A 175 2.44 17.62 3.16
C PHE A 175 0.96 17.34 3.44
N PHE A 176 0.15 18.36 3.73
CA PHE A 176 -1.29 18.18 3.93
C PHE A 176 -1.99 17.67 2.67
N GLU A 177 -1.56 18.09 1.48
CA GLU A 177 -2.02 17.52 0.22
C GLU A 177 -1.70 16.02 0.12
N MET A 178 -0.45 15.61 0.38
CA MET A 178 -0.07 14.19 0.39
C MET A 178 -0.94 13.39 1.37
N MET A 179 -1.14 13.90 2.59
CA MET A 179 -1.95 13.24 3.62
C MET A 179 -3.44 13.18 3.24
N SER A 180 -3.96 14.19 2.54
CA SER A 180 -5.32 14.17 2.03
C SER A 180 -5.52 13.11 0.93
N ARG A 181 -4.51 12.87 0.08
CA ARG A 181 -4.57 11.90 -1.02
C ARG A 181 -4.59 10.45 -0.56
N VAL A 182 -3.98 10.16 0.58
CA VAL A 182 -4.02 8.82 1.19
C VAL A 182 -5.31 8.55 1.95
N LEU A 183 -6.17 9.55 2.21
CA LEU A 183 -7.48 9.31 2.81
C LEU A 183 -8.39 8.53 1.84
N PRO A 184 -9.17 7.56 2.35
CA PRO A 184 -10.14 6.83 1.55
C PRO A 184 -11.33 7.71 1.18
N ARG A 185 -11.17 8.51 0.12
CA ARG A 185 -12.17 9.46 -0.39
C ARG A 185 -12.97 8.89 -1.55
N LYS A 186 -14.25 9.25 -1.60
CA LYS A 186 -15.10 9.08 -2.78
C LYS A 186 -14.49 9.80 -3.98
N GLY A 187 -14.63 9.23 -5.17
CA GLY A 187 -14.04 9.73 -6.41
C GLY A 187 -12.52 9.49 -6.55
N ASN A 188 -11.86 8.89 -5.54
CA ASN A 188 -10.48 8.44 -5.72
C ASN A 188 -10.49 7.02 -6.31
N PRO A 189 -9.95 6.82 -7.53
CA PRO A 189 -10.06 5.55 -8.24
C PRO A 189 -9.39 4.39 -7.48
N VAL A 190 -8.33 4.66 -6.70
CA VAL A 190 -7.64 3.64 -5.91
C VAL A 190 -8.56 3.07 -4.83
N TRP A 191 -9.25 3.95 -4.10
CA TRP A 191 -10.15 3.54 -3.02
C TRP A 191 -11.49 3.00 -3.53
N GLU A 192 -11.91 3.39 -4.74
CA GLU A 192 -13.11 2.83 -5.39
C GLU A 192 -12.85 1.47 -6.08
N SER A 193 -11.58 1.09 -6.26
CA SER A 193 -11.21 -0.20 -6.86
C SER A 193 -11.36 -1.40 -5.91
N ILE A 194 -11.54 -1.15 -4.62
CA ILE A 194 -11.67 -2.15 -3.55
C ILE A 194 -13.09 -2.15 -2.97
N SER A 195 -13.45 -3.23 -2.27
CA SER A 195 -14.82 -3.41 -1.72
C SER A 195 -14.87 -3.66 -0.21
N TRP A 196 -13.75 -3.48 0.49
CA TRP A 196 -13.70 -3.47 1.95
C TRP A 196 -13.46 -2.04 2.46
N ILE A 197 -13.79 -1.81 3.73
CA ILE A 197 -13.53 -0.53 4.39
C ILE A 197 -12.03 -0.47 4.73
N PRO A 198 -11.31 0.57 4.28
CA PRO A 198 -9.91 0.77 4.66
C PRO A 198 -9.72 0.87 6.18
N SER A 199 -8.71 0.20 6.71
CA SER A 199 -8.48 -0.03 8.15
C SER A 199 -7.05 0.25 8.61
N ILE A 200 -6.26 0.95 7.77
CA ILE A 200 -4.90 1.37 8.10
C ILE A 200 -4.89 2.86 8.49
N HIS A 201 -4.38 3.20 9.67
CA HIS A 201 -4.03 4.57 10.08
C HIS A 201 -2.55 4.85 9.88
N LEU A 202 -2.10 6.09 10.02
CA LEU A 202 -0.67 6.44 9.91
C LEU A 202 -0.18 7.05 11.22
N GLY A 203 0.88 6.48 11.80
CA GLY A 203 1.69 7.13 12.84
C GLY A 203 2.92 7.76 12.18
N LEU A 204 3.10 9.07 12.31
CA LEU A 204 4.13 9.81 11.59
C LEU A 204 5.21 10.36 12.51
N PHE A 205 6.42 10.38 11.99
CA PHE A 205 7.62 11.00 12.54
C PHE A 205 7.95 12.21 11.67
N VAL A 206 7.55 13.40 12.11
CA VAL A 206 7.76 14.67 11.40
C VAL A 206 9.08 15.31 11.84
N HIS A 207 9.93 15.62 10.87
CA HIS A 207 11.24 16.21 11.10
C HIS A 207 11.23 17.73 10.87
N HIS A 208 12.23 18.43 11.41
CA HIS A 208 12.40 19.89 11.27
C HIS A 208 12.51 20.42 9.82
N ARG A 209 12.68 19.52 8.85
CA ARG A 209 12.73 19.86 7.42
C ARG A 209 11.35 20.07 6.82
N LEU A 210 10.29 19.60 7.48
CA LEU A 210 8.92 19.92 7.13
C LEU A 210 8.58 21.33 7.65
N GLN A 211 8.64 22.33 6.77
CA GLN A 211 8.46 23.74 7.14
C GLN A 211 6.98 24.00 7.45
N GLY A 212 6.72 24.85 8.45
CA GLY A 212 5.35 25.19 8.87
C GLY A 212 4.68 24.14 9.77
N LEU A 213 5.38 23.07 10.16
CA LEU A 213 4.89 22.09 11.13
C LEU A 213 5.89 21.89 12.26
N VAL A 214 5.38 21.69 13.48
CA VAL A 214 6.22 21.39 14.65
C VAL A 214 6.81 19.99 14.50
N PRO A 215 8.13 19.78 14.71
CA PRO A 215 8.71 18.44 14.67
C PRO A 215 8.15 17.58 15.80
N GLY A 216 7.83 16.33 15.51
CA GLY A 216 7.21 15.47 16.51
C GLY A 216 6.52 14.24 15.95
N LEU A 217 5.72 13.62 16.82
CA LEU A 217 4.86 12.48 16.49
C LEU A 217 3.46 12.98 16.11
N TYR A 218 2.90 12.39 15.06
CA TYR A 218 1.55 12.69 14.57
C TYR A 218 0.77 11.40 14.31
N ALA A 219 -0.56 11.50 14.27
CA ALA A 219 -1.46 10.45 13.80
C ALA A 219 -2.40 10.97 12.72
N LEU A 220 -2.52 10.24 11.60
CA LEU A 220 -3.58 10.43 10.61
C LEU A 220 -4.64 9.34 10.75
N VAL A 221 -5.85 9.73 11.11
CA VAL A 221 -6.98 8.81 11.30
C VAL A 221 -7.72 8.62 9.98
N ARG A 222 -7.45 7.50 9.31
CA ARG A 222 -8.08 7.16 8.01
C ARG A 222 -9.45 6.46 8.10
N ARG A 223 -10.00 6.26 9.30
CA ARG A 223 -11.35 5.73 9.53
C ARG A 223 -12.00 6.50 10.69
N PRO A 224 -12.92 7.45 10.42
CA PRO A 224 -13.47 8.33 11.44
C PRO A 224 -14.13 7.58 12.61
N GLU A 225 -14.77 6.45 12.32
CA GLU A 225 -15.51 5.65 13.30
C GLU A 225 -14.61 5.03 14.38
N THR A 226 -13.31 4.86 14.10
CA THR A 226 -12.34 4.23 15.02
C THR A 226 -11.40 5.23 15.69
N SER A 227 -11.61 6.53 15.47
CA SER A 227 -10.81 7.61 16.05
C SER A 227 -10.64 7.50 17.56
N GLU A 228 -11.75 7.35 18.30
CA GLU A 228 -11.72 7.26 19.77
C GLU A 228 -11.07 5.95 20.24
N THR A 229 -11.29 4.84 19.54
CA THR A 229 -10.68 3.54 19.86
C THR A 229 -9.17 3.58 19.64
N LEU A 230 -8.71 4.17 18.54
CA LEU A 230 -7.28 4.38 18.28
C LEU A 230 -6.67 5.26 19.37
N LYS A 231 -7.31 6.40 19.67
CA LYS A 231 -6.85 7.32 20.71
C LYS A 231 -6.73 6.66 22.08
N ALA A 232 -7.74 5.88 22.49
CA ALA A 232 -7.73 5.15 23.75
C ALA A 232 -6.70 4.02 23.81
N SER A 233 -6.20 3.56 22.65
CA SER A 233 -5.17 2.52 22.55
C SER A 233 -3.75 3.07 22.48
N MET A 234 -3.60 4.38 22.34
CA MET A 234 -2.32 5.07 22.31
C MET A 234 -1.98 5.64 23.69
N ARG A 235 -0.75 6.15 23.86
CA ARG A 235 -0.30 6.74 25.13
C ARG A 235 -1.25 7.85 25.60
N SER A 236 -1.63 7.80 26.87
CA SER A 236 -2.56 8.76 27.49
C SER A 236 -2.03 10.21 27.53
N GLU A 237 -0.72 10.37 27.45
CA GLU A 237 0.00 11.63 27.49
C GLU A 237 0.02 12.36 26.13
N PHE A 238 -0.44 11.71 25.05
CA PHE A 238 -0.48 12.34 23.74
C PHE A 238 -1.51 13.46 23.68
N LEU A 239 -1.13 14.55 22.99
CA LEU A 239 -1.87 15.79 22.92
C LEU A 239 -3.19 15.65 22.15
N TRP A 240 -3.18 14.91 21.04
CA TRP A 240 -4.33 14.78 20.13
C TRP A 240 -4.90 16.14 19.67
N THR A 241 -4.02 17.08 19.36
CA THR A 241 -4.40 18.43 18.90
C THR A 241 -4.25 18.54 17.39
N ARG A 242 -5.12 19.32 16.73
CA ARG A 242 -4.97 19.58 15.30
C ARG A 242 -3.78 20.53 15.08
N PRO A 243 -2.87 20.26 14.13
CA PRO A 243 -1.80 21.20 13.82
C PRO A 243 -2.34 22.50 13.20
N GLU A 244 -1.59 23.59 13.39
CA GLU A 244 -1.86 24.86 12.72
C GLU A 244 -1.81 24.70 11.20
N GLY A 245 -2.68 25.41 10.47
CA GLY A 245 -2.77 25.35 9.00
C GLY A 245 -3.37 24.06 8.43
N CYS A 246 -3.70 23.06 9.26
CA CYS A 246 -4.25 21.79 8.80
C CYS A 246 -5.70 21.95 8.27
N PRO A 247 -6.00 21.51 7.03
CA PRO A 247 -7.36 21.57 6.46
C PRO A 247 -8.40 20.89 7.35
N GLU A 248 -9.60 21.48 7.48
CA GLU A 248 -10.66 21.00 8.40
C GLU A 248 -11.03 19.53 8.19
N ASP A 249 -11.06 19.10 6.93
CA ASP A 249 -11.42 17.75 6.50
C ASP A 249 -10.26 16.74 6.55
N LEU A 250 -9.08 17.16 7.02
CA LEU A 250 -7.92 16.31 7.25
C LEU A 250 -7.82 15.92 8.75
N PRO A 251 -8.12 14.66 9.14
CA PRO A 251 -8.07 14.20 10.52
C PRO A 251 -6.63 13.86 10.96
N LEU A 252 -5.77 14.87 10.93
CA LEU A 252 -4.37 14.82 11.35
C LEU A 252 -4.23 15.43 12.75
N TYR A 253 -3.53 14.73 13.63
CA TYR A 253 -3.34 15.11 15.02
C TYR A 253 -1.87 15.12 15.41
N HIS A 254 -1.41 16.20 16.00
CA HIS A 254 -0.14 16.29 16.70
C HIS A 254 -0.26 15.57 18.05
N LEU A 255 0.66 14.64 18.31
CA LEU A 255 0.65 13.79 19.49
C LEU A 255 1.69 14.24 20.51
N MET A 256 2.89 14.57 20.06
CA MET A 256 4.02 14.92 20.92
C MET A 256 5.06 15.71 20.13
N GLU A 257 5.48 16.85 20.67
CA GLU A 257 6.59 17.65 20.12
C GLU A 257 7.94 17.00 20.45
N GLY A 258 8.88 17.06 19.50
CA GLY A 258 10.27 16.69 19.73
C GLY A 258 11.01 16.29 18.45
N ASP A 259 12.35 16.30 18.53
CA ASP A 259 13.19 15.76 17.45
C ASP A 259 13.08 14.24 17.40
N CYS A 260 12.37 13.75 16.39
CA CYS A 260 12.11 12.33 16.21
C CYS A 260 13.04 11.65 15.18
N GLN A 261 14.05 12.34 14.65
CA GLN A 261 14.94 11.78 13.61
C GLN A 261 15.66 10.52 14.09
N ARG A 262 16.29 10.59 15.27
CA ARG A 262 17.05 9.47 15.82
C ARG A 262 16.14 8.26 16.07
N ILE A 263 14.95 8.49 16.63
CA ILE A 263 14.03 7.41 16.95
C ILE A 263 13.43 6.78 15.69
N ALA A 264 13.08 7.59 14.67
CA ALA A 264 12.62 7.11 13.37
C ALA A 264 13.65 6.18 12.72
N GLY A 265 14.92 6.59 12.64
CA GLY A 265 15.98 5.74 12.12
C GLY A 265 16.17 4.45 12.93
N GLN A 266 16.12 4.53 14.26
CA GLN A 266 16.26 3.36 15.14
C GLN A 266 15.16 2.32 14.92
N VAL A 267 13.90 2.74 14.87
CA VAL A 267 12.79 1.79 14.68
C VAL A 267 12.75 1.22 13.26
N SER A 268 13.28 1.93 12.26
CA SER A 268 13.44 1.42 10.91
C SER A 268 14.71 0.57 10.75
N CYS A 269 15.01 -0.38 11.65
CA CYS A 269 16.21 -1.23 11.62
C CYS A 269 17.55 -0.45 11.56
N GLY A 270 17.62 0.76 12.13
CA GLY A 270 18.81 1.60 12.07
C GLY A 270 19.04 2.30 10.72
N GLN A 271 18.06 2.29 9.81
CA GLN A 271 18.20 2.87 8.47
C GLN A 271 18.13 4.41 8.55
N ALA A 272 19.22 5.08 8.14
CA ALA A 272 19.33 6.54 8.15
C ALA A 272 18.26 7.24 7.28
N ILE A 273 17.77 6.57 6.24
CA ILE A 273 16.78 7.09 5.30
C ILE A 273 15.46 7.53 5.96
N ALA A 274 15.08 6.94 7.11
CA ALA A 274 13.91 7.36 7.87
C ALA A 274 14.18 8.61 8.72
N ALA A 275 15.43 8.81 9.15
CA ALA A 275 15.87 9.97 9.94
C ALA A 275 16.21 11.20 9.05
N GLU A 276 16.68 10.96 7.84
CA GLU A 276 17.17 11.98 6.90
C GLU A 276 16.08 12.53 5.97
N GLY A 277 14.88 11.95 5.98
CA GLY A 277 13.73 12.46 5.21
C GLY A 277 13.14 13.76 5.77
N VAL A 278 12.05 14.23 5.17
CA VAL A 278 11.20 15.30 5.73
C VAL A 278 10.19 14.73 6.74
N PHE A 279 9.71 13.51 6.51
CA PHE A 279 8.98 12.71 7.47
C PHE A 279 9.13 11.22 7.15
N SER A 280 8.87 10.37 8.15
CA SER A 280 8.62 8.94 7.96
C SER A 280 7.35 8.53 8.68
N LEU A 281 6.84 7.33 8.40
CA LEU A 281 5.61 6.84 9.01
C LEU A 281 5.60 5.33 9.17
N GLY A 282 4.84 4.87 10.15
CA GLY A 282 4.36 3.50 10.29
C GLY A 282 2.87 3.43 9.96
N MET A 283 2.49 2.43 9.19
CA MET A 283 1.12 2.12 8.83
C MET A 283 0.53 1.18 9.87
N ILE A 284 -0.46 1.67 10.62
CA ILE A 284 -1.03 1.03 11.81
C ILE A 284 -2.39 0.44 11.46
N ALA A 285 -2.48 -0.88 11.41
CA ALA A 285 -3.72 -1.60 11.08
C ALA A 285 -4.61 -1.80 12.29
N GLU A 286 -5.92 -1.67 12.11
CA GLU A 286 -6.95 -2.27 12.99
C GLU A 286 -6.88 -3.81 12.84
N PHE A 287 -5.98 -4.45 13.56
CA PHE A 287 -5.49 -5.79 13.23
C PHE A 287 -6.40 -6.91 13.74
N GLN A 288 -6.54 -7.02 15.07
CA GLN A 288 -7.29 -8.12 15.68
C GLN A 288 -8.75 -8.15 15.23
N GLU A 289 -9.43 -7.00 15.28
CA GLU A 289 -10.86 -6.92 14.95
C GLU A 289 -11.12 -7.30 13.49
N SER A 290 -10.29 -6.81 12.56
CA SER A 290 -10.44 -7.14 11.14
C SER A 290 -10.31 -8.63 10.86
N ILE A 291 -9.35 -9.30 11.52
CA ILE A 291 -9.14 -10.75 11.35
C ILE A 291 -10.24 -11.56 12.02
N GLU A 292 -10.65 -11.19 13.24
CA GLU A 292 -11.66 -11.92 14.00
C GLU A 292 -13.06 -11.79 13.39
N GLN A 293 -13.40 -10.63 12.81
CA GLN A 293 -14.72 -10.37 12.24
C GLN A 293 -14.84 -10.78 10.77
N LEU A 294 -13.82 -10.49 9.95
CA LEU A 294 -13.89 -10.74 8.50
C LEU A 294 -13.27 -12.10 8.14
N GLY A 295 -12.44 -12.65 9.01
CA GLY A 295 -11.75 -13.92 8.85
C GLY A 295 -10.26 -13.75 8.54
N PRO A 296 -9.47 -14.82 8.71
CA PRO A 296 -8.01 -14.80 8.51
C PRO A 296 -7.53 -14.29 7.15
N TRP A 297 -8.29 -14.51 6.08
CA TRP A 297 -7.97 -14.03 4.73
C TRP A 297 -7.86 -12.50 4.64
N HIS A 298 -8.54 -11.78 5.54
CA HIS A 298 -8.47 -10.32 5.58
C HIS A 298 -7.08 -9.81 6.00
N TYR A 299 -6.24 -10.66 6.60
CA TYR A 299 -4.83 -10.37 6.85
C TYR A 299 -4.15 -9.83 5.58
N ARG A 300 -4.35 -10.48 4.42
CA ARG A 300 -3.80 -10.01 3.15
C ARG A 300 -4.30 -8.62 2.76
N ARG A 301 -5.58 -8.32 2.97
CA ARG A 301 -6.18 -7.01 2.63
C ARG A 301 -5.58 -5.86 3.42
N LEU A 302 -5.20 -6.09 4.69
CA LEU A 302 -4.45 -5.11 5.49
C LEU A 302 -3.10 -4.76 4.82
N PHE A 303 -2.36 -5.77 4.37
CA PHE A 303 -1.08 -5.57 3.67
C PHE A 303 -1.27 -4.93 2.29
N TRP A 304 -2.30 -5.30 1.54
CA TRP A 304 -2.60 -4.67 0.26
C TRP A 304 -2.90 -3.19 0.44
N GLU A 305 -3.70 -2.84 1.44
CA GLU A 305 -4.01 -1.45 1.74
C GLU A 305 -2.74 -0.64 2.05
N THR A 306 -1.80 -1.18 2.84
CA THR A 306 -0.51 -0.51 3.07
C THR A 306 0.29 -0.29 1.78
N GLY A 307 0.28 -1.25 0.85
CA GLY A 307 0.91 -1.10 -0.47
C GLY A 307 0.23 -0.05 -1.33
N MET A 308 -1.10 0.03 -1.30
CA MET A 308 -1.87 1.05 -2.00
C MET A 308 -1.55 2.47 -1.47
N ILE A 309 -1.47 2.63 -0.14
CA ILE A 309 -1.02 3.89 0.49
C ILE A 309 0.40 4.22 0.03
N GLY A 310 1.31 3.24 0.07
CA GLY A 310 2.69 3.43 -0.38
C GLY A 310 2.78 3.86 -1.84
N GLN A 311 1.94 3.31 -2.72
CA GLN A 311 1.90 3.70 -4.13
C GLN A 311 1.43 5.13 -4.33
N ILE A 312 0.42 5.57 -3.57
CA ILE A 312 -0.02 6.97 -3.57
C ILE A 312 1.14 7.88 -3.11
N LEU A 313 1.81 7.54 -2.01
CA LEU A 313 2.93 8.32 -1.48
C LEU A 313 4.15 8.34 -2.43
N TYR A 314 4.37 7.29 -3.23
CA TYR A 314 5.35 7.31 -4.30
C TYR A 314 5.05 8.39 -5.34
N LEU A 315 3.81 8.43 -5.84
CA LEU A 315 3.44 9.39 -6.88
C LEU A 315 3.33 10.83 -6.34
N GLU A 316 2.82 10.99 -5.12
CA GLU A 316 2.70 12.31 -4.49
C GLU A 316 4.07 12.92 -4.15
N ALA A 317 5.04 12.11 -3.71
CA ALA A 317 6.41 12.59 -3.50
C ALA A 317 7.03 13.10 -4.81
N GLU A 318 6.91 12.33 -5.89
CA GLU A 318 7.39 12.67 -7.23
C GLU A 318 6.70 13.92 -7.78
N ALA A 319 5.39 14.06 -7.53
CA ALA A 319 4.64 15.26 -7.86
C ALA A 319 5.13 16.48 -7.06
N ALA A 320 5.60 16.29 -5.83
CA ALA A 320 6.19 17.34 -4.99
C ALA A 320 7.65 17.66 -5.33
N GLY A 321 8.25 16.98 -6.31
CA GLY A 321 9.65 17.19 -6.70
C GLY A 321 10.66 16.57 -5.74
N ILE A 322 10.21 15.67 -4.86
CA ILE A 322 11.05 14.86 -3.96
C ILE A 322 10.80 13.37 -4.22
N ARG A 323 11.36 12.48 -3.41
CA ARG A 323 11.13 11.04 -3.56
C ARG A 323 10.73 10.42 -2.25
N SER A 324 10.38 9.15 -2.35
CA SER A 324 10.00 8.34 -1.20
C SER A 324 10.46 6.92 -1.38
N THR A 325 10.35 6.12 -0.32
CA THR A 325 10.58 4.69 -0.39
C THR A 325 9.83 3.95 0.70
N GLY A 326 9.45 2.72 0.38
CA GLY A 326 8.91 1.77 1.33
C GLY A 326 10.00 1.17 2.22
N ILE A 327 9.65 0.90 3.46
CA ILE A 327 10.53 0.32 4.46
C ILE A 327 9.85 -0.94 5.02
N GLY A 328 10.25 -2.10 4.51
CA GLY A 328 9.77 -3.40 5.02
C GLY A 328 10.53 -3.90 6.26
N CYS A 329 11.73 -3.37 6.53
CA CYS A 329 12.48 -3.69 7.75
C CYS A 329 12.27 -2.61 8.80
N PHE A 330 11.55 -2.97 9.86
CA PHE A 330 11.40 -2.17 11.06
C PHE A 330 11.29 -3.10 12.28
N PHE A 331 11.39 -2.54 13.48
CA PHE A 331 11.14 -3.26 14.71
C PHE A 331 9.71 -3.00 15.18
N ASP A 332 8.82 -3.98 15.01
CA ASP A 332 7.39 -3.89 15.33
C ASP A 332 7.17 -3.43 16.79
N ASP A 333 7.76 -4.13 17.77
CA ASP A 333 7.55 -3.84 19.20
C ASP A 333 8.03 -2.44 19.62
N PRO A 334 9.21 -1.94 19.22
CA PRO A 334 9.60 -0.54 19.45
C PRO A 334 8.62 0.48 18.87
N VAL A 335 8.06 0.24 17.68
CA VAL A 335 7.04 1.13 17.09
C VAL A 335 5.78 1.12 17.95
N HIS A 336 5.33 -0.06 18.38
CA HIS A 336 4.18 -0.20 19.27
C HIS A 336 4.42 0.51 20.60
N GLN A 337 5.59 0.37 21.20
CA GLN A 337 5.96 1.07 22.42
C GLN A 337 5.90 2.59 22.25
N ILE A 338 6.43 3.14 21.16
CA ILE A 338 6.39 4.58 20.88
C ILE A 338 4.95 5.09 20.87
N PHE A 339 4.06 4.41 20.15
CA PHE A 339 2.67 4.84 19.99
C PHE A 339 1.74 4.39 21.13
N GLY A 340 2.19 3.48 22.00
CA GLY A 340 1.47 3.02 23.19
C GLY A 340 0.65 1.74 23.01
N PHE A 341 0.80 1.03 21.89
CA PHE A 341 0.09 -0.23 21.65
C PHE A 341 0.71 -1.35 22.49
N ASN A 342 -0.14 -2.09 23.20
CA ASN A 342 0.25 -3.15 24.13
C ASN A 342 -0.53 -4.46 23.93
N ASP A 343 -1.36 -4.52 22.90
CA ASP A 343 -2.18 -5.66 22.52
C ASP A 343 -2.26 -5.78 20.98
N LYS A 344 -3.10 -6.70 20.50
CA LYS A 344 -3.23 -6.99 19.06
C LYS A 344 -4.26 -6.13 18.34
N ARG A 345 -4.96 -5.20 19.02
CA ARG A 345 -5.99 -4.36 18.38
C ARG A 345 -5.41 -3.52 17.26
N PHE A 346 -4.21 -2.97 17.49
CA PHE A 346 -3.48 -2.20 16.51
C PHE A 346 -2.07 -2.76 16.29
N GLN A 347 -1.66 -2.91 15.03
CA GLN A 347 -0.34 -3.43 14.68
C GLN A 347 0.29 -2.63 13.54
N SER A 348 1.56 -2.27 13.67
CA SER A 348 2.34 -1.69 12.57
C SER A 348 2.66 -2.75 11.51
N LEU A 349 2.30 -2.51 10.25
CA LEU A 349 2.48 -3.49 9.17
C LEU A 349 3.49 -3.07 8.10
N TYR A 350 3.63 -1.77 7.84
CA TYR A 350 4.54 -1.25 6.81
C TYR A 350 5.05 0.13 7.19
N HIS A 351 6.26 0.48 6.77
CA HIS A 351 6.82 1.81 6.99
C HIS A 351 7.13 2.50 5.66
N PHE A 352 7.18 3.83 5.69
CA PHE A 352 7.45 4.64 4.51
C PHE A 352 8.22 5.91 4.91
N THR A 353 9.06 6.41 4.02
CA THR A 353 9.79 7.68 4.23
C THR A 353 9.73 8.54 2.98
N VAL A 354 9.73 9.85 3.17
CA VAL A 354 9.63 10.85 2.10
C VAL A 354 10.70 11.92 2.35
N GLY A 355 11.41 12.34 1.31
CA GLY A 355 12.51 13.30 1.43
C GLY A 355 13.23 13.57 0.11
N GLY A 356 14.18 14.51 0.14
CA GLY A 356 15.05 14.78 -0.99
C GLY A 356 15.98 13.60 -1.25
N PRO A 357 15.99 13.02 -2.47
CA PRO A 357 16.82 11.85 -2.75
C PRO A 357 18.29 12.21 -2.91
N ILE A 358 19.17 11.27 -2.59
CA ILE A 358 20.53 11.25 -3.15
C ILE A 358 20.47 10.48 -4.47
N GLU A 359 20.89 11.13 -5.57
CA GLU A 359 20.92 10.49 -6.89
C GLU A 359 22.05 9.44 -6.97
N ASP A 360 21.68 8.21 -7.36
CA ASP A 360 22.65 7.16 -7.63
C ASP A 360 23.09 7.23 -9.11
N ALA A 361 24.21 7.91 -9.36
CA ALA A 361 24.76 8.10 -10.70
C ALA A 361 25.19 6.79 -11.40
N ARG A 362 25.17 5.64 -10.71
CA ARG A 362 25.43 4.33 -11.33
C ARG A 362 24.22 3.80 -12.09
N LEU A 363 23.02 4.31 -11.81
CA LEU A 363 21.79 3.89 -12.46
C LEU A 363 21.66 4.55 -13.82
N GLN A 364 21.36 3.75 -14.85
CA GLN A 364 21.07 4.25 -16.19
C GLN A 364 19.56 4.26 -16.42
N THR A 365 19.06 5.34 -17.02
CA THR A 365 17.67 5.44 -17.47
C THR A 365 17.65 5.31 -18.98
N GLN A 366 16.99 4.27 -19.47
CA GLN A 366 16.73 4.05 -20.90
C GLN A 366 15.22 4.10 -21.14
N PRO A 367 14.76 4.49 -22.35
CA PRO A 367 13.36 4.36 -22.72
C PRO A 367 12.87 2.90 -22.55
N PRO A 368 11.61 2.70 -22.10
CA PRO A 368 11.08 1.36 -21.86
C PRO A 368 10.92 0.53 -23.16
N TYR A 369 10.75 1.21 -24.29
CA TYR A 369 10.65 0.61 -25.62
C TYR A 369 11.50 1.40 -26.61
N SER A 370 11.88 0.78 -27.73
CA SER A 370 12.53 1.50 -28.83
C SER A 370 11.62 2.59 -29.40
N GLU A 371 12.19 3.65 -29.96
CA GLU A 371 11.42 4.75 -30.57
C GLU A 371 10.42 4.26 -31.63
N GLU A 372 10.75 3.19 -32.36
CA GLU A 372 9.85 2.56 -33.34
C GLU A 372 8.58 1.96 -32.72
N ARG A 373 8.67 1.45 -31.49
CA ARG A 373 7.50 0.91 -30.75
C ARG A 373 6.70 1.97 -30.01
N MET A 374 7.26 3.18 -29.86
CA MET A 374 6.58 4.33 -29.24
C MET A 374 5.80 5.19 -30.24
N LYS A 375 5.93 4.94 -31.55
CA LYS A 375 5.05 5.54 -32.56
C LYS A 375 3.66 4.90 -32.45
N VAL A 376 2.80 5.56 -31.67
CA VAL A 376 1.36 5.31 -31.70
C VAL A 376 0.82 6.08 -32.91
N ASP A 377 0.23 5.37 -33.87
CA ASP A 377 -0.50 5.97 -35.00
C ASP A 377 -1.71 6.80 -34.53
#